data_AF-A0A1H8X3T6-F1
#
_entry.id   AF-A0A1H8X3T6-F1
#
_cell.length_a   1.000
_cell.length_b   1.000
_cell.length_c   1.000
_cell.angle_alpha   90.00
_cell.angle_beta   90.00
_cell.angle_gamma   90.00
#
_symmetry.space_group_name_H-M   'P 1'
#
loop_
_entity.id
_entity.type
_entity.pdbx_description
1 polymer ?
#
loop_
_entity_poly.entity_id
_entity_poly.type
_entity_poly.pdbx_seq_one_letter_code
_entity_poly.pdbx_strand_id
1 'polypeptide(L)'
;MEIDYGPSYAKLGIQFQYQWSTLLRDALKKHGITDAQAKAICGDFAFDLSKLIDEAEIKADGLSYRPVIAFTEDEETLLVQSAEFDYHEAAYATAAAAFEKK
;
A
#
# COMPACT_ATOMS: atom_id res chain seq x y z
N MET A 1 21.05 -12.71 3.53
CA MET A 1 19.82 -11.92 3.56
C MET A 1 19.75 -11.21 4.89
N GLU A 2 19.94 -9.90 4.86
CA GLU A 2 19.86 -9.01 6.01
C GLU A 2 18.45 -8.41 6.09
N ILE A 3 17.92 -8.22 7.29
CA ILE A 3 16.61 -7.61 7.53
C ILE A 3 16.82 -6.28 8.25
N ASP A 4 16.39 -5.20 7.61
CA ASP A 4 16.39 -3.84 8.15
C ASP A 4 14.95 -3.39 8.46
N TYR A 5 14.73 -2.83 9.64
CA TYR A 5 13.46 -2.22 10.07
C TYR A 5 13.57 -0.69 10.16
N GLY A 6 14.56 -0.12 9.47
CA GLY A 6 15.00 1.25 9.61
C GLY A 6 13.97 2.32 9.22
N PRO A 7 14.23 3.59 9.59
CA PRO A 7 13.29 4.71 9.45
C PRO A 7 12.98 5.07 7.99
N SER A 8 13.75 4.56 7.03
CA SER A 8 13.51 4.74 5.58
C SER A 8 12.25 4.04 5.10
N TYR A 9 11.72 3.05 5.83
CA TYR A 9 10.57 2.26 5.38
C TYR A 9 9.33 3.13 5.14
N ALA A 10 8.98 4.02 6.08
CA ALA A 10 7.75 4.81 6.00
C ALA A 10 7.65 5.63 4.72
N LYS A 11 8.78 6.22 4.28
CA LYS A 11 8.84 6.98 3.02
C LYS A 11 8.55 6.08 1.81
N LEU A 12 9.14 4.89 1.78
CA LEU A 12 8.92 3.92 0.69
C LEU A 12 7.49 3.36 0.71
N GLY A 13 6.95 3.06 1.90
CA GLY A 13 5.57 2.60 2.09
C GLY A 13 4.55 3.62 1.56
N ILE A 14 4.68 4.90 1.91
CA ILE A 14 3.80 5.97 1.41
C ILE A 14 3.91 6.10 -0.12
N GLN A 15 5.12 6.05 -0.67
CA GLN A 15 5.31 6.11 -2.12
C GLN A 15 4.72 4.90 -2.84
N PHE A 16 4.86 3.70 -2.28
CA PHE A 16 4.28 2.48 -2.82
C PHE A 16 2.74 2.55 -2.80
N GLN A 17 2.15 3.01 -1.71
CA GLN A 17 0.70 3.21 -1.57
C GLN A 17 0.15 4.24 -2.58
N TYR A 18 0.89 5.33 -2.82
CA TYR A 18 0.54 6.27 -3.88
C TYR A 18 0.58 5.63 -5.28
N GLN A 19 1.61 4.82 -5.55
CA GLN A 19 1.76 4.14 -6.85
C GLN A 19 0.62 3.15 -7.12
N TRP A 20 0.23 2.31 -6.16
CA TRP A 20 -0.91 1.40 -6.37
C TRP A 20 -2.21 2.17 -6.63
N SER A 21 -2.38 3.34 -6.01
CA SER A 21 -3.61 4.13 -6.12
C SER A 21 -3.69 4.80 -7.48
N THR A 22 -2.54 5.22 -7.99
CA THR A 22 -2.35 5.74 -9.35
C THR A 22 -2.64 4.65 -10.40
N LEU A 23 -2.13 3.42 -10.19
CA LEU A 23 -2.39 2.29 -11.08
C LEU A 23 -3.89 1.95 -11.15
N LEU A 24 -4.57 1.90 -10.00
CA LEU A 24 -6.00 1.65 -9.94
C LEU A 24 -6.80 2.76 -10.63
N ARG A 25 -6.50 4.04 -10.34
CA ARG A 25 -7.11 5.19 -11.02
C ARG A 25 -7.01 5.05 -12.54
N ASP A 26 -5.81 4.73 -13.04
CA ASP A 26 -5.57 4.64 -14.48
C ASP A 26 -6.29 3.47 -15.12
N ALA A 27 -6.40 2.34 -14.42
CA ALA A 27 -7.22 1.22 -14.85
C ALA A 27 -8.70 1.63 -14.94
N LEU A 28 -9.26 2.25 -13.90
CA LEU A 28 -10.66 2.69 -13.87
C LEU A 28 -10.98 3.69 -14.99
N LYS A 29 -10.09 4.65 -15.24
CA LYS A 29 -10.23 5.62 -16.34
C LYS A 29 -10.24 4.95 -17.71
N LYS A 30 -9.37 3.95 -17.94
CA LYS A 30 -9.37 3.17 -19.19
C LYS A 30 -10.70 2.44 -19.43
N HIS A 31 -11.44 2.14 -18.36
CA HIS A 31 -12.77 1.52 -18.43
C HIS A 31 -13.93 2.52 -18.39
N GLY A 32 -13.66 3.82 -18.58
CA GLY A 32 -14.70 4.85 -18.69
C GLY A 32 -15.34 5.24 -17.35
N ILE A 33 -14.74 4.89 -16.22
CA ILE A 33 -15.19 5.32 -14.90
C ILE A 33 -14.88 6.81 -14.72
N THR A 34 -15.87 7.58 -14.25
CA THR A 34 -15.71 9.02 -14.03
C THR A 34 -14.71 9.32 -12.90
N ASP A 35 -14.09 10.50 -12.90
CA ASP A 35 -13.16 10.90 -11.84
C ASP A 35 -13.78 10.85 -10.43
N ALA A 36 -15.06 11.21 -10.30
CA ALA A 36 -15.77 11.15 -9.02
C ALA A 36 -15.93 9.70 -8.53
N GLN A 37 -16.36 8.78 -9.41
CA GLN A 37 -16.48 7.36 -9.09
C GLN A 37 -15.11 6.73 -8.82
N ALA A 38 -14.12 7.03 -9.67
CA ALA A 38 -12.78 6.50 -9.52
C ALA A 38 -12.13 6.95 -8.21
N LYS A 39 -12.35 8.21 -7.79
CA LYS A 39 -11.83 8.73 -6.52
C LYS A 39 -12.42 7.99 -5.31
N ALA A 40 -13.73 7.73 -5.32
CA ALA A 40 -14.38 6.94 -4.28
C ALA A 40 -13.82 5.51 -4.24
N ILE A 41 -13.79 4.82 -5.40
CA ILE A 41 -13.27 3.44 -5.51
C ILE A 41 -11.81 3.35 -5.06
N CYS A 42 -10.95 4.29 -5.47
CA CYS A 42 -9.55 4.29 -5.05
C CYS A 42 -9.39 4.50 -3.54
N GLY A 43 -10.22 5.36 -2.93
CA GLY A 43 -10.21 5.57 -1.47
C GLY A 43 -10.56 4.30 -0.71
N ASP A 44 -11.71 3.71 -1.04
CA ASP A 44 -12.20 2.48 -0.41
C ASP A 44 -11.19 1.33 -0.60
N PHE A 45 -10.72 1.13 -1.83
CA PHE A 45 -9.73 0.09 -2.13
C PHE A 45 -8.42 0.29 -1.39
N ALA A 46 -7.88 1.52 -1.38
CA ALA A 46 -6.62 1.80 -0.69
C ALA A 46 -6.76 1.54 0.81
N PHE A 47 -7.89 1.92 1.42
CA PHE A 47 -8.14 1.67 2.84
C PHE A 47 -8.27 0.18 3.14
N ASP A 48 -9.12 -0.55 2.41
CA ASP A 48 -9.34 -1.99 2.62
C ASP A 48 -8.08 -2.82 2.39
N LEU A 49 -7.30 -2.51 1.35
CA LEU A 49 -6.02 -3.17 1.10
C LEU A 49 -5.02 -2.87 2.23
N SER A 50 -4.98 -1.63 2.71
CA SER A 50 -4.09 -1.26 3.81
C SER A 50 -4.47 -1.97 5.11
N LYS A 51 -5.77 -2.07 5.42
CA LYS A 51 -6.28 -2.88 6.53
C LYS A 51 -5.90 -4.35 6.40
N LEU A 52 -5.99 -4.92 5.20
CA LEU A 52 -5.53 -6.28 4.93
C LEU A 52 -4.04 -6.42 5.23
N ILE A 53 -3.22 -5.43 4.88
CA ILE A 53 -1.77 -5.48 5.15
C ILE A 53 -1.48 -5.35 6.65
N ASP A 54 -2.14 -4.44 7.34
CA ASP A 54 -1.82 -4.10 8.73
C ASP A 54 -2.42 -5.10 9.74
N GLU A 55 -3.65 -5.58 9.50
CA GLU A 55 -4.43 -6.30 10.51
C GLU A 55 -4.76 -7.76 10.14
N ALA A 56 -4.48 -8.22 8.91
CA ALA A 56 -4.95 -9.55 8.53
C ALA A 56 -4.17 -10.69 9.20
N GLU A 57 -4.95 -11.67 9.66
CA GLU A 57 -4.46 -12.98 10.04
C GLU A 57 -4.81 -14.01 8.96
N ILE A 58 -3.81 -14.40 8.19
CA ILE A 58 -3.91 -15.40 7.13
C ILE A 58 -3.62 -16.77 7.72
N LYS A 59 -4.63 -17.65 7.78
CA LYS A 59 -4.47 -19.01 8.30
C LYS A 59 -4.10 -19.98 7.19
N ALA A 60 -2.95 -20.63 7.33
CA ALA A 60 -2.47 -21.67 6.42
C ALA A 60 -1.73 -22.77 7.21
N ASP A 61 -2.01 -24.04 6.90
CA ASP A 61 -1.36 -25.20 7.54
C ASP A 61 -1.36 -25.18 9.08
N GLY A 62 -2.46 -24.69 9.67
CA GLY A 62 -2.63 -24.57 11.13
C GLY A 62 -1.83 -23.44 11.77
N LEU A 63 -1.14 -22.63 10.97
CA LEU A 63 -0.39 -21.45 11.40
C LEU A 63 -1.12 -20.17 11.02
N SER A 64 -0.82 -19.08 11.74
CA SER A 64 -1.34 -17.74 11.46
C SER A 64 -0.20 -16.85 10.97
N TYR A 65 -0.40 -16.19 9.84
CA TYR A 65 0.56 -15.31 9.19
C TYR A 65 -0.02 -13.92 9.05
N ARG A 66 0.85 -12.91 9.08
CA ARG A 66 0.50 -11.56 8.63
C ARG A 66 1.23 -11.26 7.33
N PRO A 67 0.59 -10.59 6.36
CA PRO A 67 1.30 -10.07 5.20
C PRO A 67 2.32 -9.02 5.64
N VAL A 68 3.42 -8.92 4.90
CA VAL A 68 4.44 -7.91 5.11
C VAL A 68 4.96 -7.48 3.74
N ILE A 69 5.11 -6.17 3.55
CA ILE A 69 5.77 -5.61 2.38
C ILE A 69 7.25 -5.39 2.73
N ALA A 70 8.14 -5.83 1.85
CA ALA A 70 9.57 -5.61 1.94
C ALA A 70 10.06 -4.91 0.67
N PHE A 71 10.98 -3.97 0.85
CA PHE A 71 11.68 -3.27 -0.23
C PHE A 71 13.14 -3.69 -0.25
N THR A 72 13.79 -3.60 -1.40
CA THR A 72 15.21 -3.91 -1.54
C THR A 72 15.84 -3.07 -2.63
N GLU A 73 17.13 -2.77 -2.46
CA GLU A 73 17.96 -2.12 -3.49
C GLU A 73 18.83 -3.15 -4.24
N ASP A 74 19.21 -4.24 -3.57
CA ASP A 74 20.27 -5.17 -4.01
C ASP A 74 19.91 -6.68 -3.88
N GLU A 75 18.68 -7.01 -3.47
CA GLU A 75 18.18 -8.37 -3.18
C GLU A 75 18.87 -9.08 -1.98
N GLU A 76 19.93 -8.51 -1.41
CA GLU A 76 20.64 -9.05 -0.25
C GLU A 76 20.10 -8.47 1.07
N THR A 77 19.64 -7.22 1.03
CA THR A 77 19.06 -6.48 2.15
C THR A 77 17.57 -6.22 1.93
N LEU A 78 16.74 -6.67 2.87
CA LEU A 78 15.31 -6.43 2.86
C LEU A 78 14.97 -5.36 3.90
N LEU A 79 14.46 -4.23 3.45
CA LEU A 79 13.83 -3.23 4.30
C LEU A 79 12.37 -3.63 4.52
N VAL A 80 12.08 -4.10 5.71
CA VAL A 80 10.81 -4.74 6.08
C VAL A 80 9.94 -3.77 6.88
N GLN A 81 8.61 -3.88 6.74
CA GLN A 81 7.64 -3.08 7.49
C GLN A 81 7.99 -3.02 8.98
N SER A 82 8.28 -1.82 9.47
CA SER A 82 8.46 -1.58 10.89
C SER A 82 7.13 -1.69 11.62
N ALA A 83 7.17 -2.01 12.92
CA ALA A 83 5.96 -2.11 13.75
C ALA A 83 5.24 -0.75 13.96
N GLU A 84 5.87 0.34 13.55
CA GLU A 84 5.37 1.72 13.71
C GLU A 84 4.74 2.29 12.44
N PHE A 85 4.71 1.50 11.34
CA PHE A 85 4.13 1.94 10.08
C PHE A 85 2.86 1.17 9.77
N ASP A 86 1.75 1.90 9.77
CA ASP A 86 0.44 1.42 9.38
C ASP A 86 0.03 2.05 8.04
N TYR A 87 -0.20 1.22 7.03
CA TYR A 87 -0.64 1.71 5.73
C TYR A 87 -1.99 2.42 5.81
N HIS A 88 -2.91 1.94 6.66
CA HIS A 88 -4.28 2.43 6.67
C HIS A 88 -4.39 3.89 7.12
N GLU A 89 -3.43 4.41 7.88
CA GLU A 89 -3.37 5.82 8.28
C GLU A 89 -3.19 6.78 7.09
N ALA A 90 -2.43 6.37 6.08
CA ALA A 90 -2.13 7.20 4.91
C ALA A 90 -3.03 6.92 3.70
N ALA A 91 -3.85 5.86 3.75
CA ALA A 91 -4.56 5.29 2.60
C ALA A 91 -5.44 6.30 1.83
N TYR A 92 -6.30 7.04 2.53
CA TYR A 92 -7.17 8.02 1.87
C TYR A 92 -6.38 9.22 1.35
N ALA A 93 -5.31 9.64 2.04
CA ALA A 93 -4.49 10.77 1.64
C ALA A 93 -3.71 10.46 0.36
N THR A 94 -3.07 9.30 0.29
CA THR A 94 -2.33 8.86 -0.91
C THR A 94 -3.27 8.54 -2.07
N ALA A 95 -4.44 7.98 -1.81
CA ALA A 95 -5.48 7.79 -2.83
C ALA A 95 -5.99 9.12 -3.39
N ALA A 96 -6.21 10.13 -2.53
CA ALA A 96 -6.61 11.47 -2.96
C ALA A 96 -5.51 12.16 -3.79
N ALA A 97 -4.25 12.05 -3.36
CA ALA A 97 -3.10 12.59 -4.08
C ALA A 97 -2.95 12.02 -5.50
N ALA A 98 -3.42 10.79 -5.73
CA ALA A 98 -3.45 10.20 -7.07
C ALA A 98 -4.36 10.98 -8.04
N PHE A 99 -5.25 11.87 -7.58
CA PHE A 99 -6.11 12.69 -8.45
C PHE A 99 -5.66 14.15 -8.55
N GLU A 100 -4.62 14.54 -7.81
CA GLU A 100 -4.04 15.88 -7.91
C GLU A 100 -3.30 16.00 -9.25
N LYS A 101 -3.61 17.06 -10.02
CA LYS A 101 -2.96 17.33 -11.31
C LYS A 101 -1.47 17.61 -11.05
N LYS A 102 -0.60 16.88 -11.74
CA LYS A 102 0.80 17.29 -11.95
C LYS A 102 0.88 18.33 -13.05
#